data_AF-X1SYZ7-F1
#
_entry.id   AF-X1SYZ7-F1
#
_cell.length_a   1.000
_cell.length_b   1.000
_cell.length_c   1.000
_cell.angle_alpha   90.00
_cell.angle_beta   90.00
_cell.angle_gamma   90.00
#
_symmetry.space_group_name_H-M   'P 1'
#
loop_
_entity.id
_entity.type
_entity.pdbx_description
1 polymer ?
#
loop_
_entity_poly.entity_id
_entity_poly.type
_entity_poly.pdbx_seq_one_letter_code
_entity_poly.pdbx_strand_id
1 'polypeptide(L)'
;FLIAGLLIYLGIAKKMEPILLVPIGFGILMVNLPLGGLMVYSPEGFPAEVSSLSELIRAIGNGEIGLLNVLYTYGIESEVIPLLLFLGVGAMTDFRPTIARPVSFLFGATAQLGVFVVFIIAYTSGLFSVNEAACVGIIGGSDGPPTVYLTAALAPKLLGPITLVAYSYMALVPILQPPIIRALTSKKERA
;
A
#
# COMPACT_ATOMS: atom_id res chain seq x y z
N PHE A 1 -8.44 1.61 -16.54
CA PHE A 1 -8.93 2.98 -16.81
C PHE A 1 -10.05 3.43 -15.88
N LEU A 2 -11.20 2.75 -15.82
CA LEU A 2 -12.33 3.17 -14.95
C LEU A 2 -11.95 3.26 -13.46
N ILE A 3 -11.29 2.23 -12.94
CA ILE A 3 -10.78 2.20 -11.55
C ILE A 3 -9.84 3.38 -11.30
N ALA A 4 -8.95 3.66 -12.24
CA ALA A 4 -7.98 4.72 -12.14
C ALA A 4 -8.64 6.12 -12.08
N GLY A 5 -9.65 6.35 -12.93
CA GLY A 5 -10.47 7.57 -12.89
C GLY A 5 -11.27 7.69 -11.59
N LEU A 6 -11.80 6.59 -11.06
CA LEU A 6 -12.51 6.57 -9.78
C LEU A 6 -11.59 6.97 -8.62
N LEU A 7 -10.38 6.43 -8.53
CA LEU A 7 -9.41 6.77 -7.48
C LEU A 7 -9.00 8.24 -7.53
N ILE A 8 -8.73 8.76 -8.73
CA ILE A 8 -8.43 10.19 -8.93
C ILE A 8 -9.62 11.05 -8.51
N TYR A 9 -10.85 10.65 -8.86
CA TYR A 9 -12.06 11.35 -8.44
C TYR A 9 -12.22 11.36 -6.91
N LEU A 10 -12.02 10.23 -6.23
CA LEU A 10 -12.08 10.16 -4.78
C LEU A 10 -11.00 11.02 -4.12
N GLY A 11 -9.78 10.99 -4.65
CA GLY A 11 -8.67 11.84 -4.20
C GLY A 11 -8.97 13.33 -4.32
N ILE A 12 -9.47 13.78 -5.47
CA ILE A 12 -9.67 15.21 -5.77
C ILE A 12 -11.01 15.73 -5.23
N ALA A 13 -12.13 15.12 -5.66
CA ALA A 13 -13.47 15.63 -5.39
C ALA A 13 -13.92 15.36 -3.95
N LYS A 14 -13.51 14.23 -3.37
CA LYS A 14 -13.83 13.86 -1.98
C LYS A 14 -12.71 14.17 -0.99
N LYS A 15 -11.54 14.65 -1.47
CA LYS A 15 -10.35 14.95 -0.66
C LYS A 15 -9.91 13.77 0.22
N MET A 16 -10.14 12.55 -0.26
CA MET A 16 -9.79 11.32 0.43
C MET A 16 -8.32 10.99 0.11
N GLU A 17 -7.44 11.14 1.10
CA GLU A 17 -5.98 10.89 0.97
C GLU A 17 -5.41 11.28 -0.41
N PRO A 18 -5.55 12.56 -0.83
CA PRO A 18 -5.22 13.00 -2.19
C PRO A 18 -3.75 12.74 -2.54
N ILE A 19 -2.87 12.79 -1.54
CA ILE A 19 -1.43 12.55 -1.67
C ILE A 19 -1.13 11.11 -2.16
N LEU A 20 -2.01 10.15 -1.86
CA LEU A 20 -1.80 8.74 -2.20
C LEU A 20 -2.72 8.27 -3.33
N LEU A 21 -4.04 8.54 -3.23
CA LEU A 21 -5.01 8.04 -4.23
C LEU A 21 -4.79 8.63 -5.62
N VAL A 22 -4.35 9.89 -5.72
CA VAL A 22 -4.13 10.54 -7.01
C VAL A 22 -2.91 9.96 -7.73
N PRO A 23 -1.71 9.86 -7.12
CA PRO A 23 -0.58 9.19 -7.75
C PRO A 23 -0.84 7.73 -8.09
N ILE A 24 -1.53 6.97 -7.23
CA ILE A 24 -1.89 5.57 -7.51
C ILE A 24 -2.81 5.48 -8.74
N GLY A 25 -3.87 6.28 -8.77
CA GLY A 25 -4.77 6.32 -9.92
C GLY A 25 -4.06 6.75 -11.20
N PHE A 26 -3.17 7.72 -11.12
CA PHE A 26 -2.36 8.14 -12.27
C PHE A 26 -1.41 7.04 -12.75
N GLY A 27 -0.73 6.33 -11.84
CA GLY A 27 0.11 5.19 -12.17
C GLY A 27 -0.66 4.08 -12.88
N ILE A 28 -1.88 3.75 -12.41
CA ILE A 28 -2.75 2.78 -13.07
C ILE A 28 -3.13 3.24 -14.48
N LEU A 29 -3.41 4.54 -14.69
CA LEU A 29 -3.65 5.08 -16.04
C LEU A 29 -2.42 4.89 -16.94
N MET A 30 -1.24 5.30 -16.46
CA MET A 30 0.01 5.26 -17.23
C MET A 30 0.38 3.85 -17.65
N VAL A 31 0.38 2.88 -16.73
CA VAL A 31 0.78 1.49 -17.01
C VAL A 31 -0.17 0.83 -18.01
N ASN A 32 -1.43 1.21 -18.04
CA ASN A 32 -2.44 0.61 -18.92
C ASN A 32 -2.57 1.33 -20.27
N LEU A 33 -1.79 2.39 -20.54
CA LEU A 33 -1.82 3.08 -21.83
C LEU A 33 -1.51 2.08 -22.97
N PRO A 34 -2.37 1.99 -23.99
CA PRO A 34 -2.10 1.12 -25.14
C PRO A 34 -0.81 1.59 -25.82
N LEU A 35 0.11 0.64 -26.07
CA LEU A 35 1.45 0.91 -26.62
C LEU A 35 2.34 1.79 -25.72
N GLY A 36 1.99 1.97 -24.44
CA GLY A 36 2.76 2.82 -23.54
C GLY A 36 4.13 2.24 -23.14
N GLY A 37 4.26 0.91 -23.06
CA GLY A 37 5.53 0.25 -22.76
C GLY A 37 6.14 0.57 -21.37
N LEU A 38 5.42 1.33 -20.52
CA LEU A 38 6.00 1.97 -19.33
C LEU A 38 6.35 0.99 -18.20
N MET A 39 5.77 -0.20 -18.22
CA MET A 39 6.03 -1.27 -17.24
C MET A 39 6.48 -2.57 -17.92
N VAL A 40 7.08 -2.48 -19.11
CA VAL A 40 7.64 -3.64 -19.81
C VAL A 40 8.72 -4.26 -18.92
N TYR A 41 8.48 -5.50 -18.50
CA TYR A 41 9.50 -6.42 -18.03
C TYR A 41 10.17 -6.99 -19.27
N SER A 42 11.49 -6.80 -19.38
CA SER A 42 12.26 -7.45 -20.45
C SER A 42 12.06 -8.98 -20.41
N PRO A 43 12.18 -9.68 -21.54
CA PRO A 43 11.58 -11.02 -21.73
C PRO A 43 12.19 -12.16 -20.92
N GLU A 44 13.33 -11.94 -20.27
CA GLU A 44 14.07 -12.96 -19.53
C GLU A 44 14.42 -12.37 -18.16
N GLY A 45 13.91 -12.98 -17.09
CA GLY A 45 13.89 -12.42 -15.74
C GLY A 45 15.24 -12.00 -15.17
N PHE A 46 15.17 -11.08 -14.20
CA PHE A 46 16.24 -10.23 -13.65
C PHE A 46 16.68 -9.11 -14.61
N PRO A 47 16.93 -7.88 -14.11
CA PRO A 47 17.43 -6.82 -14.97
C PRO A 47 18.78 -7.32 -15.51
N ALA A 48 19.03 -7.10 -16.81
CA ALA A 48 20.39 -7.14 -17.34
C ALA A 48 21.29 -6.44 -16.30
N GLU A 49 22.46 -6.98 -16.00
CA GLU A 49 23.43 -6.31 -15.13
C GLU A 49 23.78 -4.96 -15.77
N VAL A 50 22.98 -3.94 -15.49
CA VAL A 50 23.15 -2.61 -16.02
C VAL A 50 24.23 -1.99 -15.15
N SER A 51 25.46 -2.26 -15.56
CA SER A 51 26.67 -1.87 -14.85
C SER A 51 26.88 -0.34 -14.83
N SER A 52 26.18 0.39 -15.71
CA SER A 52 26.32 1.83 -15.86
C SER A 52 24.97 2.55 -16.06
N LEU A 53 24.81 3.73 -15.45
CA LEU A 53 23.63 4.61 -15.64
C LEU A 53 23.36 4.92 -17.12
N SER A 54 24.40 4.95 -17.94
CA SER A 54 24.32 5.14 -19.40
C SER A 54 23.60 4.01 -20.13
N GLU A 55 23.79 2.76 -19.73
CA GLU A 55 23.12 1.61 -20.33
C GLU A 55 21.63 1.59 -19.96
N LEU A 56 21.31 1.95 -18.70
CA LEU A 56 19.93 2.08 -18.23
C LEU A 56 19.14 3.08 -19.08
N ILE A 57 19.73 4.28 -19.29
CA ILE A 57 19.10 5.36 -20.05
C ILE A 57 18.90 4.96 -21.51
N ARG A 58 19.84 4.21 -22.11
CA ARG A 58 19.72 3.73 -23.49
C ARG A 58 18.66 2.64 -23.62
N ALA A 59 18.58 1.70 -22.67
CA ALA A 59 17.55 0.66 -22.65
C ALA A 59 16.13 1.23 -22.48
N ILE A 60 15.98 2.29 -21.68
CA ILE A 60 14.72 3.05 -21.56
C ILE A 60 14.39 3.75 -22.89
N GLY A 61 15.38 4.40 -23.52
CA GLY A 61 15.21 5.10 -24.80
C GLY A 61 14.84 4.17 -25.97
N ASN A 62 15.31 2.93 -25.94
CA ASN A 62 15.00 1.90 -26.93
C ASN A 62 13.67 1.18 -26.68
N GLY A 63 13.02 1.42 -25.53
CA GLY A 63 11.78 0.74 -25.14
C GLY A 63 11.95 -0.70 -24.67
N GLU A 64 13.17 -1.12 -24.35
CA GLU A 64 13.49 -2.47 -23.86
C GLU A 64 13.14 -2.65 -22.36
N ILE A 65 13.17 -1.54 -21.61
CA ILE A 65 12.80 -1.47 -20.20
C ILE A 65 11.86 -0.28 -19.98
N GLY A 66 10.72 -0.53 -19.35
CA GLY A 66 9.79 0.54 -18.98
C GLY A 66 10.33 1.43 -17.86
N LEU A 67 10.15 2.76 -17.98
CA LEU A 67 10.58 3.71 -16.94
C LEU A 67 9.98 3.40 -15.56
N LEU A 68 8.69 3.02 -15.50
CA LEU A 68 8.04 2.68 -14.23
C LEU A 68 8.55 1.36 -13.67
N ASN A 69 9.04 0.45 -14.53
CA ASN A 69 9.68 -0.78 -14.09
C ASN A 69 10.99 -0.51 -13.33
N VAL A 70 11.81 0.43 -13.82
CA VAL A 70 13.03 0.86 -13.11
C VAL A 70 12.70 1.40 -11.72
N LEU A 71 11.70 2.30 -11.63
CA LEU A 71 11.25 2.84 -10.34
C LEU A 71 10.71 1.75 -9.40
N TYR A 72 10.00 0.77 -9.96
CA TYR A 72 9.49 -0.36 -9.20
C TYR A 72 10.64 -1.23 -8.67
N THR A 73 11.57 -1.64 -9.53
CA THR A 73 12.67 -2.54 -9.20
C THR A 73 13.62 -1.91 -8.18
N TYR A 74 14.12 -0.70 -8.47
CA TYR A 74 15.09 -0.04 -7.59
C TYR A 74 14.48 0.71 -6.42
N GLY A 75 13.16 0.91 -6.41
CA GLY A 75 12.47 1.67 -5.36
C GLY A 75 11.63 0.80 -4.45
N ILE A 76 10.73 -0.02 -5.01
CA ILE A 76 9.73 -0.79 -4.26
C ILE A 76 10.24 -2.20 -3.96
N GLU A 77 10.75 -2.91 -4.98
CA GLU A 77 11.27 -4.28 -4.83
C GLU A 77 12.57 -4.31 -4.00
N SER A 78 13.42 -3.29 -4.14
CA SER A 78 14.60 -3.07 -3.28
C SER A 78 14.28 -2.61 -1.85
N GLU A 79 12.99 -2.38 -1.54
CA GLU A 79 12.49 -1.89 -0.25
C GLU A 79 12.94 -0.48 0.16
N VAL A 80 13.73 0.22 -0.67
CA VAL A 80 14.27 1.55 -0.35
C VAL A 80 13.15 2.57 -0.11
N ILE A 81 12.14 2.62 -0.99
CA ILE A 81 11.02 3.57 -0.86
C ILE A 81 10.16 3.25 0.38
N PRO A 82 9.71 2.00 0.63
CA PRO A 82 9.01 1.66 1.87
C PRO A 82 9.78 2.05 3.12
N LEU A 83 11.08 1.77 3.19
CA LEU A 83 11.92 2.11 4.36
C LEU A 83 12.02 3.62 4.58
N LEU A 84 12.21 4.39 3.51
CA LEU A 84 12.23 5.86 3.60
C LEU A 84 10.86 6.44 4.02
N LEU A 85 9.76 5.85 3.55
CA LEU A 85 8.41 6.23 4.00
C LEU A 85 8.24 5.96 5.50
N PHE A 86 8.68 4.80 6.00
CA PHE A 86 8.67 4.49 7.43
C PHE A 86 9.51 5.44 8.26
N LEU A 87 10.73 5.74 7.79
CA LEU A 87 11.60 6.70 8.45
C LEU A 87 10.94 8.08 8.54
N GLY A 88 10.29 8.52 7.46
CA GLY A 88 9.54 9.78 7.42
C GLY A 88 8.36 9.79 8.39
N VAL A 89 7.51 8.75 8.38
CA VAL A 89 6.37 8.63 9.32
C VAL A 89 6.87 8.63 10.77
N GLY A 90 7.94 7.89 11.07
CA GLY A 90 8.55 7.87 12.40
C GLY A 90 9.09 9.23 12.83
N ALA A 91 9.75 9.96 11.93
CA ALA A 91 10.28 11.31 12.20
C ALA A 91 9.17 12.35 12.43
N MET A 92 8.00 12.17 11.81
CA MET A 92 6.84 13.07 11.97
C MET A 92 5.94 12.70 13.16
N THR A 93 6.14 11.54 13.79
CA THR A 93 5.28 11.05 14.87
C THR A 93 5.59 11.74 16.19
N ASP A 94 4.57 12.37 16.80
CA ASP A 94 4.67 12.91 18.17
C ASP A 94 4.37 11.82 19.21
N PHE A 95 5.38 11.47 20.00
CA PHE A 95 5.27 10.46 21.06
C PHE A 95 4.78 11.03 22.40
N ARG A 96 4.66 12.36 22.55
CA ARG A 96 4.26 12.99 23.82
C ARG A 96 2.91 12.48 24.34
N PRO A 97 1.84 12.34 23.51
CA PRO A 97 0.55 11.84 23.99
C PRO A 97 0.63 10.39 24.48
N THR A 98 1.43 9.56 23.80
CA THR A 98 1.64 8.15 24.15
C THR A 98 2.39 7.99 25.46
N ILE A 99 3.44 8.81 25.67
CA ILE A 99 4.22 8.82 26.91
C ILE A 99 3.39 9.36 28.08
N ALA A 100 2.58 10.39 27.84
CA ALA A 100 1.72 10.98 28.88
C ALA A 100 0.62 10.02 29.37
N ARG A 101 0.14 9.11 28.52
CA ARG A 101 -0.85 8.08 28.88
C ARG A 101 -0.45 6.71 28.33
N PRO A 102 0.43 5.95 29.01
CA PRO A 102 0.94 4.67 28.54
C PRO A 102 -0.15 3.61 28.30
N VAL A 103 -1.28 3.69 29.00
CA VAL A 103 -2.44 2.82 28.78
C VAL A 103 -2.96 2.91 27.32
N SER A 104 -2.73 4.03 26.63
CA SER A 104 -3.04 4.18 25.21
C SER A 104 -2.34 3.14 24.33
N PHE A 105 -1.17 2.65 24.75
CA PHE A 105 -0.44 1.58 24.06
C PHE A 105 -1.25 0.27 24.00
N LEU A 106 -2.02 -0.04 25.06
CA LEU A 106 -2.86 -1.23 25.11
C LEU A 106 -4.01 -1.17 24.09
N PHE A 107 -4.57 0.01 23.85
CA PHE A 107 -5.57 0.20 22.79
C PHE A 107 -4.94 0.00 21.40
N GLY A 108 -3.69 0.45 21.20
CA GLY A 108 -2.94 0.17 19.97
C GLY A 108 -2.67 -1.33 19.77
N ALA A 109 -2.33 -2.07 20.83
CA ALA A 109 -2.16 -3.52 20.76
C ALA A 109 -3.47 -4.24 20.37
N THR A 110 -4.59 -3.81 20.96
CA THR A 110 -5.92 -4.36 20.63
C THR A 110 -6.32 -4.06 19.18
N ALA A 111 -5.92 -2.90 18.63
CA ALA A 111 -6.19 -2.56 17.23
C ALA A 111 -5.56 -3.57 16.25
N GLN A 112 -4.43 -4.20 16.62
CA GLN A 112 -3.77 -5.23 15.80
C GLN A 112 -4.49 -6.58 15.79
N LEU A 113 -5.52 -6.79 16.62
CA LEU A 113 -6.38 -7.97 16.49
C LEU A 113 -7.06 -8.06 15.11
N GLY A 114 -7.28 -6.91 14.46
CA GLY A 114 -7.79 -6.86 13.09
C GLY A 114 -6.92 -7.66 12.11
N VAL A 115 -5.59 -7.63 12.26
CA VAL A 115 -4.66 -8.38 11.41
C VAL A 115 -4.91 -9.88 11.52
N PHE A 116 -5.03 -10.38 12.75
CA PHE A 116 -5.25 -11.81 13.01
C PHE A 116 -6.62 -12.26 12.51
N VAL A 117 -7.67 -11.46 12.70
CA VAL A 117 -9.01 -11.79 12.22
C VAL A 117 -9.02 -11.87 10.70
N VAL A 118 -8.44 -10.89 10.00
CA VAL A 118 -8.37 -10.89 8.54
C VAL A 118 -7.51 -12.05 8.03
N PHE A 119 -6.37 -12.33 8.68
CA PHE A 119 -5.52 -13.48 8.36
C PHE A 119 -6.28 -14.81 8.48
N ILE A 120 -6.99 -15.04 9.60
CA ILE A 120 -7.74 -16.28 9.83
C ILE A 120 -8.83 -16.44 8.76
N ILE A 121 -9.56 -15.36 8.44
CA ILE A 121 -10.59 -15.39 7.38
C ILE A 121 -9.94 -15.72 6.03
N ALA A 122 -8.84 -15.06 5.67
CA ALA A 122 -8.15 -15.30 4.41
C ALA A 122 -7.63 -16.74 4.31
N TYR A 123 -7.02 -17.27 5.38
CA TYR A 123 -6.49 -18.63 5.41
C TYR A 123 -7.61 -19.69 5.38
N THR A 124 -8.66 -19.51 6.18
CA THR A 124 -9.79 -20.46 6.23
C THR A 124 -10.66 -20.45 4.98
N SER A 125 -10.62 -19.38 4.18
CA SER A 125 -11.29 -19.33 2.88
C SER A 125 -10.72 -20.33 1.87
N GLY A 126 -9.49 -20.83 2.07
CA GLY A 126 -8.81 -21.74 1.15
C GLY A 126 -8.35 -21.09 -0.17
N LEU A 127 -8.54 -19.77 -0.34
CA LEU A 127 -8.20 -19.04 -1.57
C LEU A 127 -6.73 -18.59 -1.61
N PHE A 128 -6.07 -18.51 -0.46
CA PHE A 128 -4.73 -17.94 -0.31
C PHE A 128 -3.81 -18.93 0.40
N SER A 129 -2.55 -18.99 -0.03
CA SER A 129 -1.48 -19.64 0.74
C SER A 129 -1.25 -18.92 2.08
N VAL A 130 -0.50 -19.54 3.00
CA VAL A 130 -0.18 -18.92 4.31
C VAL A 130 0.49 -17.55 4.13
N ASN A 131 1.42 -17.43 3.18
CA ASN A 131 2.14 -16.20 2.91
C ASN A 131 1.21 -15.11 2.34
N GLU A 132 0.36 -15.48 1.37
CA GLU A 132 -0.60 -14.55 0.78
C GLU A 132 -1.67 -14.12 1.80
N ALA A 133 -2.15 -15.06 2.63
CA ALA A 133 -3.08 -14.78 3.71
C ALA A 133 -2.45 -13.83 4.75
N ALA A 134 -1.15 -13.93 5.02
CA ALA A 134 -0.42 -12.98 5.88
C ALA A 134 -0.39 -11.57 5.26
N CYS A 135 -0.13 -11.46 3.96
CA CYS A 135 -0.18 -10.19 3.23
C CYS A 135 -1.59 -9.59 3.17
N VAL A 136 -2.64 -10.41 3.08
CA VAL A 136 -4.03 -9.93 3.19
C VAL A 136 -4.35 -9.52 4.63
N GLY A 137 -3.87 -10.30 5.60
CA GLY A 137 -4.04 -10.05 7.04
C GLY A 137 -3.55 -8.67 7.45
N ILE A 138 -2.36 -8.26 7.00
CA ILE A 138 -1.76 -6.99 7.45
C ILE A 138 -2.56 -5.74 7.06
N ILE A 139 -3.44 -5.83 6.05
CA ILE A 139 -4.43 -4.79 5.71
C ILE A 139 -5.29 -4.45 6.93
N GLY A 140 -5.62 -5.44 7.76
CA GLY A 140 -6.41 -5.28 8.99
C GLY A 140 -5.75 -4.39 10.04
N GLY A 141 -4.43 -4.19 9.95
CA GLY A 141 -3.68 -3.26 10.81
C GLY A 141 -3.81 -1.80 10.38
N SER A 142 -4.41 -1.54 9.21
CA SER A 142 -4.62 -0.20 8.63
C SER A 142 -3.34 0.64 8.51
N ASP A 143 -2.20 -0.01 8.25
CA ASP A 143 -0.91 0.65 8.03
C ASP A 143 -0.35 0.34 6.63
N GLY A 144 -0.08 1.39 5.85
CA GLY A 144 0.24 1.30 4.42
C GLY A 144 1.66 0.81 4.16
N PRO A 145 2.71 1.52 4.62
CA PRO A 145 4.09 1.12 4.41
C PRO A 145 4.42 -0.32 4.83
N PRO A 146 3.98 -0.86 5.99
CA PRO A 146 4.23 -2.26 6.34
C PRO A 146 3.50 -3.24 5.43
N THR A 147 2.31 -2.87 4.95
CA THR A 147 1.54 -3.71 4.03
C THR A 147 2.26 -3.85 2.70
N VAL A 148 2.80 -2.75 2.16
CA VAL A 148 3.61 -2.75 0.94
C VAL A 148 4.88 -3.59 1.15
N TYR A 149 5.58 -3.35 2.26
CA TYR A 149 6.81 -4.06 2.62
C TYR A 149 6.61 -5.58 2.69
N LEU A 150 5.65 -6.03 3.52
CA LEU A 150 5.40 -7.46 3.71
C LEU A 150 4.96 -8.14 2.41
N THR A 151 4.16 -7.44 1.60
CA THR A 151 3.67 -8.00 0.34
C THR A 151 4.77 -8.07 -0.71
N ALA A 152 5.67 -7.10 -0.76
CA ALA A 152 6.85 -7.15 -1.63
C ALA A 152 7.76 -8.33 -1.26
N ALA A 153 7.93 -8.61 0.04
CA ALA A 153 8.78 -9.71 0.51
C ALA A 153 8.14 -11.10 0.34
N LEU A 154 6.84 -11.25 0.60
CA LEU A 154 6.19 -12.57 0.70
C LEU A 154 5.28 -12.94 -0.47
N ALA A 155 4.66 -11.96 -1.13
CA ALA A 155 3.72 -12.19 -2.22
C ALA A 155 3.75 -11.07 -3.28
N PRO A 156 4.87 -10.89 -4.02
CA PRO A 156 5.05 -9.79 -4.98
C PRO A 156 3.92 -9.69 -6.01
N LYS A 157 3.35 -10.84 -6.41
CA LYS A 157 2.24 -10.94 -7.36
C LYS A 157 0.96 -10.26 -6.88
N LEU A 158 0.76 -10.17 -5.57
CA LEU A 158 -0.41 -9.53 -4.95
C LEU A 158 -0.14 -8.09 -4.53
N LEU A 159 1.08 -7.58 -4.74
CA LEU A 159 1.47 -6.24 -4.31
C LEU A 159 0.54 -5.16 -4.85
N GLY A 160 0.23 -5.18 -6.14
CA GLY A 160 -0.70 -4.22 -6.75
C GLY A 160 -2.08 -4.24 -6.09
N PRO A 161 -2.80 -5.38 -6.10
CA PRO A 161 -4.11 -5.49 -5.47
C PRO A 161 -4.12 -5.15 -3.98
N ILE A 162 -3.17 -5.67 -3.20
CA ILE A 162 -3.12 -5.46 -1.74
C ILE A 162 -2.82 -4.00 -1.41
N THR A 163 -1.85 -3.39 -2.09
CA THR A 163 -1.50 -1.98 -1.91
C THR A 163 -2.69 -1.07 -2.23
N LEU A 164 -3.40 -1.36 -3.32
CA LEU A 164 -4.59 -0.62 -3.69
C LEU A 164 -5.66 -0.71 -2.61
N VAL A 165 -5.95 -1.91 -2.11
CA VAL A 165 -6.96 -2.14 -1.07
C VAL A 165 -6.56 -1.45 0.23
N ALA A 166 -5.30 -1.57 0.66
CA ALA A 166 -4.80 -0.99 1.90
C ALA A 166 -5.00 0.53 1.94
N TYR A 167 -4.51 1.25 0.93
CA TYR A 167 -4.65 2.70 0.88
C TYR A 167 -6.10 3.16 0.62
N SER A 168 -6.85 2.44 -0.21
CA SER A 168 -8.26 2.76 -0.45
C SER A 168 -9.10 2.61 0.83
N TYR A 169 -8.83 1.59 1.63
CA TYR A 169 -9.51 1.37 2.91
C TYR A 169 -9.16 2.42 3.95
N MET A 170 -7.89 2.82 4.08
CA MET A 170 -7.47 3.91 4.99
C MET A 170 -8.22 5.21 4.67
N ALA A 171 -8.33 5.53 3.39
CA ALA A 171 -9.06 6.69 2.93
C ALA A 171 -10.58 6.61 3.25
N LEU A 172 -11.14 5.40 3.37
CA LEU A 172 -12.55 5.15 3.72
C LEU A 172 -12.82 5.12 5.23
N VAL A 173 -11.79 5.16 6.09
CA VAL A 173 -11.95 5.16 7.57
C VAL A 173 -12.95 6.21 8.07
N PRO A 174 -12.95 7.48 7.60
CA PRO A 174 -13.93 8.48 8.04
C PRO A 174 -15.39 8.12 7.75
N ILE A 175 -15.63 7.22 6.80
CA ILE A 175 -16.96 6.75 6.43
C ILE A 175 -17.30 5.46 7.19
N LEU A 176 -16.35 4.55 7.34
CA LEU A 176 -16.54 3.23 7.96
C LEU A 176 -16.55 3.28 9.49
N GLN A 177 -15.71 4.14 10.09
CA GLN A 177 -15.51 4.18 11.53
C GLN A 177 -16.70 4.77 12.31
N PRO A 178 -17.33 5.89 11.90
CA PRO A 178 -18.42 6.47 12.70
C PRO A 178 -19.65 5.56 12.88
N PRO A 179 -20.12 4.79 11.87
CA PRO A 179 -21.19 3.82 12.05
C PRO A 179 -20.86 2.73 13.08
N ILE A 180 -19.63 2.21 13.07
CA ILE A 180 -19.19 1.16 14.00
C ILE A 180 -19.15 1.69 15.43
N ILE A 181 -18.57 2.88 15.64
CA ILE A 181 -18.61 3.55 16.95
C ILE A 181 -20.06 3.75 17.37
N ARG A 182 -20.93 4.17 16.44
CA ARG A 182 -22.35 4.39 16.70
C ARG A 182 -23.10 3.14 17.16
N ALA A 183 -22.70 1.98 16.66
CA ALA A 183 -23.31 0.69 16.98
C ALA A 183 -22.80 0.09 18.30
N LEU A 184 -21.50 0.21 18.61
CA LEU A 184 -20.88 -0.50 19.74
C LEU A 184 -20.82 0.29 21.05
N THR A 185 -20.74 1.62 20.99
CA THR A 185 -20.65 2.45 22.21
C THR A 185 -22.00 3.05 22.56
N SER A 186 -22.29 3.27 23.85
CA SER A 186 -23.53 3.95 24.26
C SER A 186 -23.39 5.47 24.15
N LYS A 187 -24.51 6.21 24.20
CA LYS A 187 -24.47 7.69 24.25
C LYS A 187 -23.79 8.22 25.51
N LYS A 188 -23.82 7.46 26.62
CA LYS A 188 -23.23 7.87 27.91
C LYS A 188 -21.70 7.77 27.92
N GLU A 189 -21.13 6.84 27.16
CA GLU A 189 -19.66 6.66 27.07
C GLU A 189 -19.00 7.62 26.05
N ARG A 190 -19.81 8.27 25.20
CA ARG A 190 -19.33 9.24 24.19
C ARG A 190 -19.32 10.69 24.68
N ALA A 191 -20.08 10.98 25.74
CA ALA A 191 -20.20 12.31 26.33
C ALA A 191 -19.10 12.49 27.38
#